data_AF-A0A371MYN5-F1
#
_entry.id   AF-A0A371MYN5-F1
#
_cell.length_a   1.000
_cell.length_b   1.000
_cell.length_c   1.000
_cell.angle_alpha   90.00
_cell.angle_beta   90.00
_cell.angle_gamma   90.00
#
_symmetry.space_group_name_H-M   'P 1'
#
loop_
_entity.id
_entity.type
_entity.pdbx_description
1 polymer ?
#
loop_
_entity_poly.entity_id
_entity_poly.type
_entity_poly.pdbx_seq_one_letter_code
_entity_poly.pdbx_strand_id
1 'polypeptide(L)'
;MSLGTDPLDALEIPDGTTVEEHDLVTDGDVVVGGQSTVEFGVRGRNVLAGERVTFGGDIEAEADCRLDMLDDVAGNVLVGNDAYLGERVHIAGRLMVSGDLDIGDDVDIEEGFEANGWIVIRNPIPTLVFYFIVLSQLLRLGEDEAADELAETLSGESPHDPLVIPRNATVSDDAWRVSTPAHVGSGCRIHGNIRAKSIDLAEDNNVFGSLRARDDIVVGSGTRIHGDVTTRNGEVRIHEDARVLGDVSCNDLVLEAGAHVDGTMRARGEMRIHRDNLPREAE
;
A
#
# COMPACT_ATOMS: atom_id res chain seq x y z
N MET A 1 -19.25 -12.38 -15.93
CA MET A 1 -19.09 -12.03 -14.51
C MET A 1 -17.66 -12.36 -14.17
N SER A 2 -16.83 -11.35 -13.98
CA SER A 2 -15.44 -11.57 -13.55
C SER A 2 -15.51 -12.13 -12.14
N LEU A 3 -14.90 -13.29 -11.90
CA LEU A 3 -14.53 -13.69 -10.55
C LEU A 3 -13.56 -12.62 -10.04
N GLY A 4 -13.75 -12.21 -8.78
CA GLY A 4 -13.14 -11.03 -8.16
C GLY A 4 -11.65 -10.88 -8.46
N THR A 5 -11.24 -9.63 -8.65
CA THR A 5 -9.84 -9.18 -8.60
C THR A 5 -9.17 -9.79 -7.38
N ASP A 6 -7.97 -10.33 -7.56
CA ASP A 6 -7.22 -10.90 -6.44
C ASP A 6 -6.86 -9.72 -5.53
N PRO A 7 -7.24 -9.70 -4.25
CA PRO A 7 -7.07 -8.53 -3.38
C PRO A 7 -5.59 -8.11 -3.23
N LEU A 8 -4.64 -8.92 -3.68
CA LEU A 8 -3.20 -8.63 -3.75
C LEU A 8 -2.68 -8.41 -5.18
N ASP A 9 -3.57 -8.09 -6.13
CA ASP A 9 -3.24 -7.88 -7.54
C ASP A 9 -2.84 -6.45 -7.91
N ALA A 10 -2.87 -5.55 -6.93
CA ALA A 10 -2.43 -4.16 -7.03
C ALA A 10 -1.71 -3.71 -5.75
N LEU A 11 -0.89 -2.66 -5.89
CA LEU A 11 -0.44 -1.84 -4.78
C LEU A 11 -1.49 -0.76 -4.55
N GLU A 12 -2.17 -0.81 -3.41
CA GLU A 12 -3.19 0.18 -3.01
C GLU A 12 -2.62 1.04 -1.88
N ILE A 13 -2.51 2.34 -2.11
CA ILE A 13 -2.09 3.30 -1.09
C ILE A 13 -3.29 4.20 -0.80
N PRO A 14 -3.97 4.07 0.35
CA PRO A 14 -5.19 4.82 0.63
C PRO A 14 -4.90 6.29 0.93
N ASP A 15 -5.96 7.10 0.88
CA ASP A 15 -5.92 8.54 1.15
C ASP A 15 -5.18 8.88 2.45
N GLY A 16 -4.39 9.96 2.42
CA GLY A 16 -3.66 10.45 3.59
C GLY A 16 -2.48 9.58 4.05
N THR A 17 -2.19 8.46 3.38
CA THR A 17 -1.03 7.63 3.72
C THR A 17 0.25 8.45 3.69
N THR A 18 1.04 8.34 4.77
CA THR A 18 2.26 9.12 4.95
C THR A 18 3.44 8.20 5.21
N VAL A 19 4.52 8.41 4.45
CA VAL A 19 5.84 7.86 4.77
C VAL A 19 6.55 8.85 5.67
N GLU A 20 6.70 8.47 6.93
CA GLU A 20 7.56 9.16 7.90
C GLU A 20 9.00 8.64 7.79
N GLU A 21 9.94 9.16 8.59
CA GLU A 21 11.37 8.83 8.45
C GLU A 21 11.65 7.33 8.58
N HIS A 22 10.85 6.62 9.38
CA HIS A 22 11.02 5.19 9.63
C HIS A 22 9.75 4.37 9.42
N ASP A 23 8.57 5.00 9.34
CA ASP A 23 7.28 4.31 9.39
C ASP A 23 6.41 4.64 8.18
N LEU A 24 5.70 3.63 7.70
CA LEU A 24 4.57 3.78 6.80
C LEU A 24 3.29 3.84 7.64
N VAL A 25 2.64 5.00 7.64
CA VAL A 25 1.50 5.31 8.51
C VAL A 25 0.22 5.47 7.68
N THR A 26 -0.82 4.75 8.08
CA THR A 26 -2.18 4.87 7.53
C THR A 26 -3.22 4.74 8.64
N ASP A 27 -4.38 5.37 8.47
CA ASP A 27 -5.52 5.24 9.40
C ASP A 27 -6.23 3.88 9.25
N GLY A 28 -6.07 3.23 8.10
CA GLY A 28 -6.73 1.97 7.75
C GLY A 28 -5.96 0.73 8.18
N ASP A 29 -6.41 -0.43 7.68
CA ASP A 29 -5.70 -1.69 7.84
C ASP A 29 -4.48 -1.74 6.90
N VAL A 30 -3.45 -2.50 7.28
CA VAL A 30 -2.25 -2.75 6.48
C VAL A 30 -2.21 -4.22 6.12
N VAL A 31 -2.25 -4.52 4.82
CA VAL A 31 -2.18 -5.88 4.27
C VAL A 31 -0.91 -6.03 3.46
N VAL A 32 -0.02 -6.94 3.88
CA VAL A 32 1.23 -7.23 3.19
C VAL A 32 1.20 -8.64 2.62
N GLY A 33 1.20 -8.74 1.30
CA GLY A 33 1.26 -10.00 0.59
C GLY A 33 2.59 -10.71 0.84
N GLY A 34 2.55 -12.04 0.93
CA GLY A 34 3.73 -12.86 1.23
C GLY A 34 4.90 -12.69 0.24
N GLN A 35 6.09 -13.08 0.69
CA GLN A 35 7.37 -12.92 -0.02
C GLN A 35 7.76 -11.45 -0.28
N SER A 36 7.29 -10.53 0.54
CA SER A 36 7.54 -9.10 0.37
C SER A 36 8.54 -8.58 1.39
N THR A 37 9.17 -7.45 1.08
CA THR A 37 10.06 -6.73 1.99
C THR A 37 9.56 -5.31 2.15
N VAL A 38 9.32 -4.91 3.40
CA VAL A 38 9.00 -3.54 3.80
C VAL A 38 10.16 -3.06 4.67
N GLU A 39 11.01 -2.18 4.15
CA GLU A 39 12.20 -1.69 4.88
C GLU A 39 11.85 -0.68 5.99
N PHE A 40 10.58 -0.26 6.06
CA PHE A 40 10.03 0.61 7.09
C PHE A 40 9.42 -0.20 8.24
N GLY A 41 9.13 0.49 9.35
CA GLY A 41 8.06 0.11 10.26
C GLY A 41 6.68 0.37 9.62
N VAL A 42 5.65 -0.22 10.20
CA VAL A 42 4.26 -0.06 9.75
C VAL A 42 3.37 0.29 10.93
N ARG A 43 2.54 1.33 10.76
CA ARG A 43 1.52 1.72 11.73
C ARG A 43 0.16 1.80 11.06
N GLY A 44 -0.82 1.12 11.63
CA GLY A 44 -2.20 1.15 11.15
C GLY A 44 -3.16 0.49 12.13
N ARG A 45 -4.42 0.37 11.73
CA ARG A 45 -5.48 -0.21 12.56
C ARG A 45 -5.25 -1.70 12.80
N ASN A 46 -5.29 -2.52 11.74
CA ASN A 46 -4.84 -3.91 11.79
C ASN A 46 -3.58 -4.07 10.94
N VAL A 47 -2.70 -4.99 11.31
CA VAL A 47 -1.54 -5.36 10.47
C VAL A 47 -1.58 -6.84 10.14
N LEU A 48 -1.62 -7.16 8.86
CA LEU A 48 -1.82 -8.49 8.32
C LEU A 48 -0.67 -8.80 7.35
N ALA A 49 0.21 -9.72 7.73
CA ALA A 49 1.31 -10.17 6.88
C ALA A 49 1.07 -11.61 6.41
N GLY A 50 1.23 -11.83 5.10
CA GLY A 50 1.29 -13.16 4.52
C GLY A 50 2.68 -13.79 4.70
N GLU A 51 2.84 -15.05 4.32
CA GLU A 51 4.08 -15.80 4.60
C GLU A 51 5.39 -15.18 4.06
N ARG A 52 6.44 -15.23 4.88
CA ARG A 52 7.80 -14.73 4.62
C ARG A 52 7.84 -13.26 4.23
N VAL A 53 7.18 -12.42 5.01
CA VAL A 53 7.35 -10.98 4.92
C VAL A 53 8.47 -10.54 5.86
N THR A 54 9.32 -9.63 5.37
CA THR A 54 10.35 -8.99 6.19
C THR A 54 9.98 -7.53 6.44
N PHE A 55 9.95 -7.13 7.71
CA PHE A 55 9.75 -5.76 8.17
C PHE A 55 11.06 -5.21 8.74
N GLY A 56 11.51 -4.06 8.23
CA GLY A 56 12.76 -3.42 8.61
C GLY A 56 12.65 -2.54 9.88
N GLY A 57 11.44 -2.23 10.32
CA GLY A 57 11.18 -1.43 11.52
C GLY A 57 10.15 -2.06 12.46
N ASP A 58 9.54 -1.21 13.28
CA ASP A 58 8.52 -1.61 14.25
C ASP A 58 7.18 -1.91 13.56
N ILE A 59 6.37 -2.78 14.15
CA ILE A 59 4.96 -2.98 13.79
C ILE A 59 4.11 -2.41 14.92
N GLU A 60 3.23 -1.47 14.59
CA GLU A 60 2.26 -0.90 15.52
C GLU A 60 0.84 -1.07 14.98
N ALA A 61 0.10 -2.00 15.57
CA ALA A 61 -1.30 -2.26 15.27
C ALA A 61 -2.19 -1.70 16.40
N GLU A 62 -3.09 -0.77 16.08
CA GLU A 62 -4.05 -0.23 17.07
C GLU A 62 -5.05 -1.29 17.55
N ALA A 63 -5.39 -2.23 16.67
CA ALA A 63 -6.25 -3.36 16.93
C ALA A 63 -5.44 -4.67 16.84
N ASP A 64 -5.70 -5.51 15.84
CA ASP A 64 -5.13 -6.86 15.78
C ASP A 64 -3.89 -6.90 14.88
N CYS A 65 -2.94 -7.77 15.23
CA CYS A 65 -1.77 -8.05 14.42
C CYS A 65 -1.68 -9.53 14.08
N ARG A 66 -1.44 -9.84 12.82
CA ARG A 66 -1.28 -11.20 12.34
C ARG A 66 -0.07 -11.32 11.43
N LEU A 67 0.87 -12.14 11.86
CA LEU A 67 2.05 -12.49 11.11
C LEU A 67 1.94 -13.97 10.73
N ASP A 68 2.02 -14.28 9.44
CA ASP A 68 1.99 -15.66 8.95
C ASP A 68 3.37 -16.31 9.13
N MET A 69 3.50 -17.55 8.65
CA MET A 69 4.71 -18.34 8.87
C MET A 69 5.94 -17.67 8.28
N LEU A 70 7.06 -17.78 9.02
CA LEU A 70 8.39 -17.32 8.61
C LEU A 70 8.51 -15.80 8.36
N ASP A 71 7.64 -15.01 8.97
CA ASP A 71 7.78 -13.55 8.96
C ASP A 71 8.92 -13.12 9.89
N ASP A 72 9.61 -12.04 9.51
CA ASP A 72 10.80 -11.51 10.17
C ASP A 72 10.58 -10.01 10.44
N VAL A 73 10.66 -9.62 11.70
CA VAL A 73 10.47 -8.23 12.14
C VAL A 73 11.73 -7.74 12.86
N ALA A 74 12.40 -6.76 12.27
CA ALA A 74 13.63 -6.20 12.83
C ALA A 74 13.39 -5.31 14.06
N GLY A 75 12.17 -4.78 14.23
CA GLY A 75 11.76 -3.94 15.35
C GLY A 75 10.91 -4.67 16.39
N ASN A 76 10.19 -3.86 17.16
CA ASN A 76 9.18 -4.25 18.13
C ASN A 76 7.85 -4.53 17.44
N VAL A 77 7.00 -5.32 18.08
CA VAL A 77 5.61 -5.54 17.66
C VAL A 77 4.70 -5.11 18.80
N LEU A 78 3.95 -4.02 18.60
CA LEU A 78 3.01 -3.44 19.56
C LEU A 78 1.58 -3.65 19.04
N VAL A 79 0.74 -4.30 19.84
CA VAL A 79 -0.60 -4.72 19.44
C VAL A 79 -1.62 -4.26 20.49
N GLY A 80 -2.58 -3.45 20.05
CA GLY A 80 -3.62 -2.86 20.91
C GLY A 80 -4.74 -3.82 21.31
N ASN A 81 -4.95 -4.89 20.55
CA ASN A 81 -5.86 -5.99 20.88
C ASN A 81 -5.12 -7.34 20.78
N ASP A 82 -5.50 -8.22 19.85
CA ASP A 82 -5.05 -9.60 19.81
C ASP A 82 -3.93 -9.80 18.77
N ALA A 83 -2.98 -10.68 19.11
CA ALA A 83 -1.87 -11.03 18.24
C ALA A 83 -1.89 -12.50 17.83
N TYR A 84 -1.60 -12.76 16.56
CA TYR A 84 -1.59 -14.09 15.96
C TYR A 84 -0.27 -14.31 15.21
N LEU A 85 0.64 -15.09 15.77
CA LEU A 85 1.97 -15.33 15.21
C LEU A 85 2.07 -16.75 14.66
N GLY A 86 2.35 -16.88 13.36
CA GLY A 86 2.56 -18.14 12.66
C GLY A 86 3.84 -18.88 13.10
N GLU A 87 4.00 -20.10 12.61
CA GLU A 87 5.22 -20.90 12.82
C GLU A 87 6.48 -20.16 12.34
N ARG A 88 7.54 -20.19 13.17
CA ARG A 88 8.87 -19.62 12.89
C ARG A 88 8.88 -18.12 12.55
N VAL A 89 7.94 -17.37 13.12
CA VAL A 89 8.05 -15.91 13.17
C VAL A 89 9.28 -15.53 14.01
N HIS A 90 10.05 -14.57 13.53
CA HIS A 90 11.17 -13.97 14.26
C HIS A 90 10.88 -12.49 14.51
N ILE A 91 11.05 -12.06 15.76
CA ILE A 91 10.94 -10.66 16.19
C ILE A 91 12.24 -10.31 16.92
N ALA A 92 13.03 -9.42 16.34
CA ALA A 92 14.29 -8.98 16.93
C ALA A 92 14.08 -8.05 18.13
N GLY A 93 12.99 -7.29 18.16
CA GLY A 93 12.62 -6.44 19.29
C GLY A 93 11.76 -7.17 20.32
N ARG A 94 10.90 -6.39 20.99
CA ARG A 94 9.93 -6.89 21.97
C ARG A 94 8.54 -7.04 21.36
N LEU A 95 7.80 -8.05 21.79
CA LEU A 95 6.36 -8.18 21.52
C LEU A 95 5.55 -7.67 22.73
N MET A 96 4.65 -6.72 22.52
CA MET A 96 3.68 -6.26 23.52
C MET A 96 2.26 -6.40 22.99
N VAL A 97 1.42 -7.15 23.70
CA VAL A 97 0.05 -7.45 23.29
C VAL A 97 -0.91 -7.09 24.41
N SER A 98 -1.87 -6.21 24.11
CA SER A 98 -2.84 -5.74 25.10
C SER A 98 -3.99 -6.74 25.33
N GLY A 99 -4.23 -7.64 24.38
CA GLY A 99 -5.23 -8.71 24.43
C GLY A 99 -4.61 -10.11 24.47
N ASP A 100 -5.25 -11.04 23.76
CA ASP A 100 -4.86 -12.45 23.68
C ASP A 100 -3.71 -12.65 22.67
N LEU A 101 -2.88 -13.67 22.90
CA LEU A 101 -1.75 -14.04 22.03
C LEU A 101 -1.86 -15.51 21.61
N ASP A 102 -2.11 -15.73 20.33
CA ASP A 102 -1.97 -17.04 19.68
C ASP A 102 -0.58 -17.14 19.06
N ILE A 103 0.23 -18.11 19.50
CA ILE A 103 1.62 -18.26 19.06
C ILE A 103 1.90 -19.66 18.51
N GLY A 104 2.45 -19.70 17.30
CA GLY A 104 2.85 -20.92 16.59
C GLY A 104 4.12 -21.57 17.14
N ASP A 105 4.52 -22.65 16.48
CA ASP A 105 5.73 -23.40 16.84
C ASP A 105 6.99 -22.64 16.41
N ASP A 106 8.08 -22.80 17.18
CA ASP A 106 9.42 -22.24 16.88
C ASP A 106 9.46 -20.72 16.66
N VAL A 107 8.57 -19.96 17.30
CA VAL A 107 8.61 -18.48 17.29
C VAL A 107 9.74 -17.98 18.18
N ASP A 108 10.54 -17.05 17.65
CA ASP A 108 11.69 -16.45 18.34
C ASP A 108 11.47 -14.95 18.57
N ILE A 109 11.60 -14.49 19.81
CA ILE A 109 11.40 -13.10 20.22
C ILE A 109 12.57 -12.69 21.10
N GLU A 110 13.52 -11.94 20.55
CA GLU A 110 14.84 -11.77 21.17
C GLU A 110 14.79 -10.96 22.46
N GLU A 111 13.98 -9.89 22.52
CA GLU A 111 13.84 -9.05 23.72
C GLU A 111 12.70 -9.48 24.66
N GLY A 112 12.06 -10.62 24.35
CA GLY A 112 10.94 -11.19 25.12
C GLY A 112 9.58 -10.61 24.75
N PHE A 113 8.53 -11.10 25.42
CA PHE A 113 7.15 -10.72 25.14
C PHE A 113 6.32 -10.49 26.41
N GLU A 114 5.30 -9.63 26.29
CA GLU A 114 4.27 -9.37 27.30
C GLU A 114 2.88 -9.43 26.66
N ALA A 115 1.97 -10.20 27.25
CA ALA A 115 0.58 -10.27 26.85
C ALA A 115 -0.32 -10.11 28.08
N ASN A 116 -1.30 -9.20 28.00
CA ASN A 116 -2.25 -8.95 29.10
C ASN A 116 -3.41 -9.95 29.12
N GLY A 117 -3.69 -10.61 28.00
CA GLY A 117 -4.71 -11.65 27.85
C GLY A 117 -4.15 -13.08 27.96
N TRP A 118 -4.87 -14.02 27.36
CA TRP A 118 -4.50 -15.43 27.34
C TRP A 118 -3.45 -15.71 26.28
N ILE A 119 -2.44 -16.49 26.65
CA ILE A 119 -1.43 -17.00 25.71
C ILE A 119 -1.79 -18.44 25.34
N VAL A 120 -2.06 -18.68 24.07
CA VAL A 120 -2.39 -20.01 23.53
C VAL A 120 -1.32 -20.43 22.55
N ILE A 121 -0.64 -21.54 22.86
CA ILE A 121 0.38 -22.10 21.96
C ILE A 121 -0.33 -23.03 20.96
N ARG A 122 -0.54 -22.51 19.75
CA ARG A 122 -1.09 -23.19 18.58
C ARG A 122 -0.72 -22.40 17.34
N ASN A 123 -0.41 -23.07 16.24
CA ASN A 123 -0.24 -22.36 14.98
C ASN A 123 -1.59 -21.72 14.59
N PRO A 124 -1.70 -20.38 14.51
CA PRO A 124 -2.91 -19.75 14.02
C PRO A 124 -3.18 -20.24 12.60
N ILE A 125 -4.46 -20.25 12.23
CA ILE A 125 -4.82 -20.49 10.82
C ILE A 125 -4.07 -19.44 9.97
N PRO A 126 -3.63 -19.71 8.73
CA PRO A 126 -3.04 -18.66 7.89
C PRO A 126 -4.04 -17.54 7.57
N THR A 127 -3.54 -16.32 7.39
CA THR A 127 -4.35 -15.11 7.16
C THR A 127 -5.40 -15.28 6.08
N LEU A 128 -4.97 -15.73 4.90
CA LEU A 128 -5.85 -15.92 3.76
C LEU A 128 -6.96 -16.96 4.03
N VAL A 129 -6.64 -18.03 4.76
CA VAL A 129 -7.58 -19.11 5.07
C VAL A 129 -8.63 -18.63 6.07
N PHE A 130 -8.25 -17.82 7.05
CA PHE A 130 -9.20 -17.24 7.99
C PHE A 130 -10.23 -16.36 7.30
N TYR A 131 -9.81 -15.44 6.44
CA TYR A 131 -10.75 -14.60 5.69
C TYR A 131 -11.70 -15.43 4.83
N PHE A 132 -11.17 -16.45 4.16
CA PHE A 132 -12.00 -17.37 3.40
C PHE A 132 -13.05 -18.08 4.28
N ILE A 133 -12.68 -18.48 5.51
CA ILE A 133 -13.60 -19.10 6.46
C ILE A 133 -14.66 -18.09 6.93
N VAL A 134 -14.27 -16.87 7.31
CA VAL A 134 -15.19 -15.82 7.77
C VAL A 134 -16.20 -15.49 6.68
N LEU A 135 -15.72 -15.20 5.46
CA LEU A 135 -16.58 -14.91 4.31
C LEU A 135 -17.53 -16.08 4.03
N SER A 136 -17.02 -17.32 4.04
CA SER A 136 -17.85 -18.51 3.86
C SER A 136 -18.92 -18.69 4.95
N GLN A 137 -18.64 -18.24 6.18
CA GLN A 137 -19.59 -18.30 7.29
C GLN A 137 -20.69 -17.26 7.15
N LEU A 138 -20.34 -16.01 6.82
CA LEU A 138 -21.30 -14.93 6.60
C LEU A 138 -22.29 -15.31 5.48
N LEU A 139 -21.79 -15.80 4.35
CA LEU A 139 -22.61 -16.30 3.23
C LEU A 139 -23.51 -17.50 3.62
N ARG A 140 -23.06 -18.35 4.55
CA ARG A 140 -23.88 -19.47 5.06
C ARG A 140 -24.97 -19.02 6.03
N LEU A 141 -24.72 -17.95 6.79
CA LEU A 141 -25.68 -17.35 7.70
C LEU A 141 -26.69 -16.46 6.97
N GLY A 142 -26.45 -16.16 5.68
CA GLY A 142 -27.25 -15.23 4.90
C GLY A 142 -27.02 -13.77 5.31
N GLU A 143 -25.89 -13.49 5.94
CA GLU A 143 -25.44 -12.13 6.26
C GLU A 143 -24.74 -11.53 5.04
N ASP A 144 -25.51 -11.38 3.96
CA ASP A 144 -24.99 -10.95 2.66
C ASP A 144 -24.34 -9.55 2.74
N GLU A 145 -24.93 -8.63 3.53
CA GLU A 145 -24.37 -7.28 3.73
C GLU A 145 -22.99 -7.30 4.40
N ALA A 146 -22.78 -8.13 5.43
CA ALA A 146 -21.49 -8.24 6.11
C ALA A 146 -20.45 -9.01 5.28
N ALA A 147 -20.91 -9.99 4.48
CA ALA A 147 -20.06 -10.68 3.52
C ALA A 147 -19.59 -9.74 2.41
N ASP A 148 -20.49 -8.91 1.89
CA ASP A 148 -20.20 -7.89 0.89
C ASP A 148 -19.24 -6.84 1.49
N GLU A 149 -19.49 -6.32 2.69
CA GLU A 149 -18.58 -5.39 3.37
C GLU A 149 -17.18 -5.99 3.57
N LEU A 150 -17.07 -7.24 4.04
CA LEU A 150 -15.78 -7.92 4.19
C LEU A 150 -15.09 -8.15 2.85
N ALA A 151 -15.85 -8.51 1.81
CA ALA A 151 -15.32 -8.69 0.47
C ALA A 151 -14.84 -7.36 -0.11
N GLU A 152 -15.58 -6.27 0.11
CA GLU A 152 -15.25 -4.90 -0.26
C GLU A 152 -14.01 -4.42 0.48
N THR A 153 -13.90 -4.61 1.80
CA THR A 153 -12.67 -4.28 2.56
C THR A 153 -11.46 -5.02 2.01
N LEU A 154 -11.60 -6.31 1.71
CA LEU A 154 -10.51 -7.09 1.11
C LEU A 154 -10.20 -6.64 -0.32
N SER A 155 -11.19 -6.18 -1.07
CA SER A 155 -11.04 -5.72 -2.46
C SER A 155 -10.67 -4.24 -2.58
N GLY A 156 -10.55 -3.51 -1.46
CA GLY A 156 -10.22 -2.07 -1.44
C GLY A 156 -11.39 -1.14 -1.77
N GLU A 157 -12.62 -1.48 -1.38
CA GLU A 157 -13.84 -0.67 -1.57
C GLU A 157 -14.51 -0.28 -0.23
N SER A 158 -13.74 -0.01 0.83
CA SER A 158 -14.24 0.32 2.17
C SER A 158 -14.06 1.80 2.53
N PRO A 159 -14.84 2.38 3.47
CA PRO A 159 -14.69 3.78 3.86
C PRO A 159 -13.32 4.13 4.47
N HIS A 160 -12.53 3.12 4.84
CA HIS A 160 -11.10 3.21 5.11
C HIS A 160 -10.40 2.14 4.26
N ASP A 161 -10.06 2.49 3.03
CA ASP A 161 -9.36 1.57 2.14
C ASP A 161 -8.04 1.11 2.79
N PRO A 162 -7.73 -0.20 2.75
CA PRO A 162 -6.50 -0.69 3.34
C PRO A 162 -5.30 -0.26 2.50
N LEU A 163 -4.17 -0.09 3.18
CA LEU A 163 -2.87 -0.12 2.51
C LEU A 163 -2.57 -1.56 2.11
N VAL A 164 -2.52 -1.82 0.81
CA VAL A 164 -2.22 -3.15 0.28
C VAL A 164 -0.87 -3.17 -0.41
N ILE A 165 0.07 -3.92 0.17
CA ILE A 165 1.35 -4.23 -0.46
C ILE A 165 1.20 -5.62 -1.12
N PRO A 166 1.28 -5.73 -2.45
CA PRO A 166 1.04 -6.98 -3.15
C PRO A 166 2.18 -7.98 -2.92
N ARG A 167 1.96 -9.24 -3.31
CA ARG A 167 2.97 -10.29 -3.15
C ARG A 167 4.25 -9.98 -3.94
N ASN A 168 5.41 -10.36 -3.38
CA ASN A 168 6.72 -10.12 -3.98
C ASN A 168 7.04 -8.64 -4.21
N ALA A 169 6.51 -7.76 -3.35
CA ALA A 169 6.82 -6.34 -3.39
C ALA A 169 8.09 -6.03 -2.60
N THR A 170 8.75 -4.92 -2.97
CA THR A 170 9.79 -4.30 -2.15
C THR A 170 9.42 -2.85 -1.92
N VAL A 171 9.24 -2.44 -0.67
CA VAL A 171 8.85 -1.09 -0.27
C VAL A 171 9.94 -0.50 0.61
N SER A 172 10.57 0.57 0.14
CA SER A 172 11.63 1.27 0.88
C SER A 172 11.72 2.76 0.54
N ASP A 173 12.54 3.50 1.29
CA ASP A 173 12.79 4.94 1.08
C ASP A 173 13.39 5.23 -0.30
N ASP A 174 14.09 4.25 -0.87
CA ASP A 174 14.69 4.38 -2.19
C ASP A 174 13.69 4.03 -3.31
N ALA A 175 12.85 3.00 -3.08
CA ALA A 175 11.91 2.53 -4.09
C ALA A 175 10.76 1.65 -3.57
N TRP A 176 9.59 1.87 -4.16
CA TRP A 176 8.44 0.99 -4.08
C TRP A 176 8.37 0.21 -5.40
N ARG A 177 8.66 -1.10 -5.37
CA ARG A 177 8.76 -1.94 -6.55
C ARG A 177 7.71 -3.04 -6.51
N VAL A 178 6.81 -3.01 -7.48
CA VAL A 178 5.75 -4.00 -7.66
C VAL A 178 5.64 -4.44 -9.13
N SER A 179 5.16 -5.66 -9.35
CA SER A 179 4.91 -6.19 -10.71
C SER A 179 3.50 -5.88 -11.21
N THR A 180 2.63 -5.44 -10.30
CA THR A 180 1.21 -5.13 -10.43
C THR A 180 0.98 -3.64 -10.73
N PRO A 181 -0.25 -3.22 -11.06
CA PRO A 181 -0.66 -1.82 -10.99
C PRO A 181 -0.42 -1.22 -9.60
N ALA A 182 -0.24 0.09 -9.56
CA ALA A 182 -0.21 0.87 -8.32
C ALA A 182 -1.25 1.97 -8.38
N HIS A 183 -2.08 2.05 -7.36
CA HIS A 183 -3.12 3.04 -7.16
C HIS A 183 -2.78 3.80 -5.88
N VAL A 184 -2.74 5.13 -5.98
CA VAL A 184 -2.45 6.04 -4.89
C VAL A 184 -3.64 6.97 -4.73
N GLY A 185 -4.24 6.93 -3.54
CA GLY A 185 -5.31 7.81 -3.11
C GLY A 185 -4.88 9.28 -3.04
N SER A 186 -5.72 10.12 -2.45
CA SER A 186 -5.52 11.57 -2.42
C SER A 186 -4.76 12.02 -1.17
N GLY A 187 -4.06 13.15 -1.28
CA GLY A 187 -3.39 13.78 -0.13
C GLY A 187 -2.26 12.94 0.50
N CYS A 188 -1.71 11.96 -0.21
CA CYS A 188 -0.65 11.12 0.30
C CYS A 188 0.71 11.83 0.26
N ARG A 189 1.58 11.49 1.21
CA ARG A 189 2.97 11.93 1.25
C ARG A 189 3.89 10.73 1.13
N ILE A 190 4.46 10.52 -0.06
CA ILE A 190 5.23 9.30 -0.37
C ILE A 190 6.70 9.64 -0.56
N HIS A 191 7.57 8.84 0.05
CA HIS A 191 9.01 8.87 -0.16
C HIS A 191 9.46 7.64 -0.96
N GLY A 192 10.37 7.87 -1.91
CA GLY A 192 10.92 6.82 -2.75
C GLY A 192 10.30 6.72 -4.14
N ASN A 193 11.01 6.02 -5.03
CA ASN A 193 10.60 5.89 -6.42
C ASN A 193 9.52 4.80 -6.60
N ILE A 194 8.35 5.14 -7.13
CA ILE A 194 7.30 4.16 -7.43
C ILE A 194 7.57 3.50 -8.78
N ARG A 195 7.69 2.17 -8.77
CA ARG A 195 7.94 1.33 -9.94
C ARG A 195 6.88 0.23 -10.03
N ALA A 196 5.98 0.34 -11.00
CA ALA A 196 4.83 -0.54 -11.14
C ALA A 196 4.57 -0.93 -12.60
N LYS A 197 3.53 -1.73 -12.84
CA LYS A 197 3.02 -2.01 -14.18
C LYS A 197 2.41 -0.74 -14.79
N SER A 198 1.45 -0.15 -14.11
CA SER A 198 0.82 1.16 -14.34
C SER A 198 0.76 1.90 -13.02
N ILE A 199 0.66 3.23 -13.06
CA ILE A 199 0.52 4.04 -11.83
C ILE A 199 -0.65 5.00 -12.02
N ASP A 200 -1.59 5.00 -11.09
CA ASP A 200 -2.66 5.99 -11.01
C ASP A 200 -2.52 6.73 -9.68
N LEU A 201 -2.32 8.04 -9.73
CA LEU A 201 -2.33 8.90 -8.54
C LEU A 201 -3.57 9.78 -8.61
N ALA A 202 -4.35 9.77 -7.54
CA ALA A 202 -5.44 10.70 -7.32
C ALA A 202 -4.90 12.11 -6.97
N GLU A 203 -5.69 12.92 -6.28
CA GLU A 203 -5.48 14.37 -6.16
C GLU A 203 -4.54 14.75 -5.01
N ASP A 204 -3.94 15.94 -5.10
CA ASP A 204 -3.21 16.60 -4.01
C ASP A 204 -2.08 15.78 -3.35
N ASN A 205 -1.48 14.85 -4.10
CA ASN A 205 -0.38 14.03 -3.62
C ASN A 205 0.96 14.76 -3.61
N ASN A 206 1.88 14.36 -2.73
CA ASN A 206 3.24 14.87 -2.70
C ASN A 206 4.25 13.71 -2.70
N VAL A 207 4.86 13.46 -3.86
CA VAL A 207 5.76 12.32 -4.09
C VAL A 207 7.21 12.80 -4.15
N PHE A 208 7.98 12.44 -3.13
CA PHE A 208 9.42 12.67 -2.99
C PHE A 208 10.20 11.57 -3.69
N GLY A 209 9.98 11.43 -5.00
CA GLY A 209 10.58 10.40 -5.81
C GLY A 209 10.16 10.50 -7.26
N SER A 210 10.63 9.55 -8.06
CA SER A 210 10.27 9.41 -9.48
C SER A 210 9.20 8.34 -9.67
N LEU A 211 8.34 8.53 -10.67
CA LEU A 211 7.35 7.55 -11.09
C LEU A 211 7.86 6.80 -12.33
N ARG A 212 7.79 5.47 -12.29
CA ARG A 212 8.17 4.63 -13.43
C ARG A 212 7.18 3.49 -13.65
N ALA A 213 6.52 3.50 -14.79
CA ALA A 213 5.61 2.43 -15.19
C ALA A 213 6.07 1.73 -16.47
N ARG A 214 5.57 0.51 -16.68
CA ARG A 214 5.70 -0.19 -17.97
C ARG A 214 4.68 0.36 -18.97
N ASP A 215 3.47 0.52 -18.47
CA ASP A 215 2.27 0.98 -19.17
C ASP A 215 2.02 2.43 -18.76
N ASP A 216 0.77 2.81 -18.48
CA ASP A 216 0.35 4.20 -18.31
C ASP A 216 0.68 4.77 -16.92
N ILE A 217 0.84 6.10 -16.86
CA ILE A 217 0.89 6.87 -15.62
C ILE A 217 -0.15 7.99 -15.68
N VAL A 218 -1.01 8.06 -14.67
CA VAL A 218 -1.93 9.17 -14.44
C VAL A 218 -1.48 9.92 -13.19
N VAL A 219 -1.31 11.24 -13.31
CA VAL A 219 -1.00 12.14 -12.21
C VAL A 219 -2.19 13.04 -11.99
N GLY A 220 -2.95 12.82 -10.91
CA GLY A 220 -4.15 13.55 -10.57
C GLY A 220 -3.91 15.02 -10.21
N SER A 221 -4.99 15.79 -10.14
CA SER A 221 -4.96 17.25 -10.02
C SER A 221 -4.25 17.70 -8.75
N GLY A 222 -3.57 18.85 -8.78
CA GLY A 222 -2.85 19.41 -7.61
C GLY A 222 -1.63 18.60 -7.13
N THR A 223 -1.39 17.40 -7.69
CA THR A 223 -0.30 16.53 -7.28
C THR A 223 1.07 17.11 -7.65
N ARG A 224 2.02 16.98 -6.73
CA ARG A 224 3.42 17.37 -6.91
C ARG A 224 4.34 16.15 -6.96
N ILE A 225 5.02 15.98 -8.08
CA ILE A 225 6.06 14.95 -8.27
C ILE A 225 7.43 15.62 -8.25
N HIS A 226 8.29 15.23 -7.31
CA HIS A 226 9.62 15.83 -7.17
C HIS A 226 10.68 15.26 -8.11
N GLY A 227 10.47 14.05 -8.62
CA GLY A 227 11.37 13.37 -9.55
C GLY A 227 10.83 13.32 -10.98
N ASP A 228 11.36 12.35 -11.74
CA ASP A 228 11.01 12.13 -13.13
C ASP A 228 9.74 11.29 -13.25
N VAL A 229 9.01 11.44 -14.36
CA VAL A 229 7.87 10.59 -14.72
C VAL A 229 8.19 9.86 -16.02
N THR A 230 8.30 8.53 -15.97
CA THR A 230 8.74 7.73 -17.12
C THR A 230 7.86 6.51 -17.36
N THR A 231 7.33 6.38 -18.58
CA THR A 231 6.72 5.15 -19.06
C THR A 231 7.59 4.46 -20.11
N ARG A 232 7.47 3.13 -20.23
CA ARG A 232 8.16 2.41 -21.32
C ARG A 232 7.39 2.51 -22.63
N ASN A 233 6.10 2.16 -22.59
CA ASN A 233 5.23 2.08 -23.76
C ASN A 233 3.87 2.76 -23.58
N GLY A 234 3.58 3.34 -22.40
CA GLY A 234 2.28 3.92 -22.09
C GLY A 234 2.18 5.43 -22.29
N GLU A 235 0.96 5.92 -22.10
CA GLU A 235 0.60 7.34 -22.00
C GLU A 235 1.00 7.87 -20.61
N VAL A 236 1.47 9.12 -20.57
CA VAL A 236 1.51 9.90 -19.33
C VAL A 236 0.41 10.95 -19.43
N ARG A 237 -0.52 10.95 -18.48
CA ARG A 237 -1.54 11.99 -18.33
C ARG A 237 -1.27 12.77 -17.05
N ILE A 238 -1.13 14.09 -17.18
CA ILE A 238 -0.95 15.00 -16.05
C ILE A 238 -2.17 15.91 -16.01
N HIS A 239 -2.94 15.79 -14.93
CA HIS A 239 -4.18 16.52 -14.70
C HIS A 239 -3.94 17.97 -14.27
N GLU A 240 -5.05 18.67 -14.04
CA GLU A 240 -5.07 20.11 -13.81
C GLU A 240 -4.24 20.51 -12.59
N ASP A 241 -3.50 21.60 -12.71
CA ASP A 241 -2.64 22.15 -11.65
C ASP A 241 -1.56 21.21 -11.07
N ALA A 242 -1.41 19.99 -11.61
CA ALA A 242 -0.37 19.07 -11.21
C ALA A 242 1.01 19.54 -11.70
N ARG A 243 2.04 19.28 -10.89
CA ARG A 243 3.40 19.74 -11.15
C ARG A 243 4.44 18.64 -11.06
N VAL A 244 5.16 18.42 -12.15
CA VAL A 244 6.33 17.53 -12.21
C VAL A 244 7.60 18.37 -12.25
N LEU A 245 8.47 18.21 -11.24
CA LEU A 245 9.73 18.96 -11.16
C LEU A 245 10.84 18.35 -12.04
N GLY A 246 10.77 17.05 -12.31
CA GLY A 246 11.74 16.34 -13.16
C GLY A 246 11.38 16.30 -14.64
N ASP A 247 12.04 15.40 -15.35
CA ASP A 247 11.80 15.10 -16.76
C ASP A 247 10.57 14.20 -16.93
N VAL A 248 9.86 14.37 -18.05
CA VAL A 248 8.77 13.46 -18.46
C VAL A 248 9.20 12.73 -19.73
N SER A 249 9.17 11.39 -19.70
CA SER A 249 9.52 10.55 -20.85
C SER A 249 8.50 9.44 -21.07
N CYS A 250 7.79 9.45 -22.19
CA CYS A 250 6.70 8.52 -22.45
C CYS A 250 6.51 8.18 -23.94
N ASN A 251 5.57 7.29 -24.25
CA ASN A 251 5.12 7.12 -25.62
C ASN A 251 4.25 8.32 -26.02
N ASP A 252 3.10 8.47 -25.38
CA ASP A 252 2.16 9.57 -25.60
C ASP A 252 2.09 10.47 -24.35
N LEU A 253 1.88 11.77 -24.53
CA LEU A 253 1.77 12.73 -23.43
C LEU A 253 0.46 13.53 -23.55
N VAL A 254 -0.33 13.54 -22.47
CA VAL A 254 -1.51 14.40 -22.31
C VAL A 254 -1.27 15.34 -21.13
N LEU A 255 -1.36 16.63 -21.38
CA LEU A 255 -1.27 17.70 -20.38
C LEU A 255 -2.61 18.43 -20.34
N GLU A 256 -3.28 18.40 -19.19
CA GLU A 256 -4.50 19.18 -18.95
C GLU A 256 -4.19 20.65 -18.60
N ALA A 257 -5.23 21.47 -18.46
CA ALA A 257 -5.09 22.89 -18.20
C ALA A 257 -4.37 23.13 -16.85
N GLY A 258 -3.38 24.02 -16.81
CA GLY A 258 -2.63 24.32 -15.58
C GLY A 258 -1.53 23.32 -15.22
N ALA A 259 -1.48 22.15 -15.86
CA ALA A 259 -0.40 21.18 -15.67
C ALA A 259 0.97 21.79 -16.00
N HIS A 260 1.96 21.54 -15.13
CA HIS A 260 3.31 22.10 -15.27
C HIS A 260 4.40 21.04 -15.18
N VAL A 261 5.38 21.13 -16.07
CA VAL A 261 6.59 20.30 -16.07
C VAL A 261 7.79 21.24 -16.10
N ASP A 262 8.60 21.23 -15.04
CA ASP A 262 9.80 22.08 -14.92
C ASP A 262 10.98 21.52 -15.76
N GLY A 263 11.03 20.20 -15.95
CA GLY A 263 12.06 19.50 -16.71
C GLY A 263 11.78 19.38 -18.21
N THR A 264 12.49 18.45 -18.85
CA THR A 264 12.34 18.17 -20.28
C THR A 264 11.20 17.19 -20.54
N MET A 265 10.32 17.52 -21.49
CA MET A 265 9.28 16.61 -21.97
C MET A 265 9.73 15.89 -23.25
N ARG A 266 9.71 14.55 -23.24
CA ARG A 266 10.05 13.69 -24.37
C ARG A 266 8.93 12.67 -24.62
N ALA A 267 8.12 12.92 -25.64
CA ALA A 267 7.14 11.95 -26.16
C ALA A 267 7.63 11.37 -27.49
N ARG A 268 7.48 10.06 -27.69
CA ARG A 268 7.83 9.39 -28.97
C ARG A 268 6.67 9.41 -29.97
N GLY A 269 5.45 9.42 -29.47
CA GLY A 269 4.18 9.43 -30.19
C GLY A 269 3.53 10.80 -30.15
N GLU A 270 2.24 10.84 -29.80
CA GLU A 270 1.44 12.05 -29.78
C GLU A 270 1.66 12.86 -28.49
N MET A 271 1.59 14.19 -28.62
CA MET A 271 1.55 15.11 -27.50
C MET A 271 0.30 15.99 -27.63
N ARG A 272 -0.59 15.91 -26.64
CA ARG A 272 -1.83 16.70 -26.56
C ARG A 272 -1.76 17.63 -25.36
N ILE A 273 -2.02 18.90 -25.60
CA ILE A 273 -2.06 19.92 -24.55
C ILE A 273 -3.44 20.55 -24.59
N HIS A 274 -4.25 20.26 -23.58
CA HIS A 274 -5.53 20.91 -23.40
C HIS A 274 -5.27 22.21 -22.65
N ARG A 275 -5.72 23.32 -23.24
CA ARG A 275 -5.71 24.62 -22.57
C ARG A 275 -7.14 25.04 -22.38
N ASP A 276 -7.46 25.46 -21.17
CA ASP A 276 -8.65 26.26 -20.95
C ASP A 276 -8.57 27.50 -21.83
N ASN A 277 -9.56 27.61 -22.71
CA ASN A 277 -9.76 28.78 -23.55
C ASN A 277 -10.29 29.90 -22.64
N LEU A 278 -9.41 30.47 -21.79
CA LEU A 278 -9.73 31.69 -21.09
C LEU A 278 -10.05 32.76 -22.15
N PRO A 279 -11.24 33.39 -22.14
CA PRO A 279 -11.49 34.51 -23.01
C PRO A 279 -10.43 35.56 -22.71
N ARG A 280 -9.69 35.98 -23.74
CA ARG A 280 -8.87 37.19 -23.64
C ARG A 280 -9.82 38.30 -23.21
N GLU A 281 -9.68 38.81 -21.99
CA GLU A 281 -10.28 40.10 -21.65
C GLU A 281 -9.74 41.10 -22.66
N ALA A 282 -10.62 41.49 -23.59
CA ALA A 282 -10.35 42.53 -24.55
C ALA A 282 -10.54 43.87 -23.83
N GLU A 283 -9.43 44.63 -23.76
CA GLU A 283 -9.28 46.07 -23.48
C GLU A 283 -10.30 46.79 -22.58
#